data_AF-A0A6A5YEK0-F1
#
_entry.id   AF-A0A6A5YEK0-F1
#
_cell.length_a   1.000
_cell.length_b   1.000
_cell.length_c   1.000
_cell.angle_alpha   90.00
_cell.angle_beta   90.00
_cell.angle_gamma   90.00
#
_symmetry.space_group_name_H-M   'P 1'
#
loop_
_entity.id
_entity.type
_entity.pdbx_description
1 polymer ?
#
loop_
_entity_poly.entity_id
_entity_poly.type
_entity_poly.pdbx_seq_one_letter_code
_entity_poly.pdbx_strand_id
1 'polypeptide(L)'
;SSWTSSEWRMWLLTYGPVVLRHKLHRDHYINFMTFQRLYMIVSRRSISKQDCDTISLLAVEFVQSFERIYYGDDDDFVSVCTVQVHYLLHLAQDIKQLGPAGHYAQWPHER
;
A
#
# COMPACT_ATOMS: atom_id res chain seq x y z
N SER A 1 -16.87 -14.60 -7.23
CA SER A 1 -17.30 -13.49 -6.36
C SER A 1 -16.15 -12.49 -6.29
N SER A 2 -16.31 -11.28 -6.82
CA SER A 2 -15.29 -10.23 -6.69
C SER A 2 -15.48 -9.52 -5.37
N TRP A 3 -14.40 -9.27 -4.64
CA TRP A 3 -14.44 -8.48 -3.40
C TRP A 3 -14.45 -7.00 -3.75
N THR A 4 -15.20 -6.21 -2.99
CA THR A 4 -15.26 -4.74 -3.05
C THR A 4 -14.03 -4.10 -2.42
N SER A 5 -13.76 -2.82 -2.71
CA SER A 5 -12.67 -2.08 -2.05
C SER A 5 -12.79 -2.07 -0.51
N SER A 6 -14.01 -2.05 0.02
CA SER A 6 -14.26 -2.12 1.47
C SER A 6 -13.87 -3.48 2.07
N GLU A 7 -14.13 -4.58 1.38
CA GLU A 7 -13.73 -5.92 1.81
C GLU A 7 -12.21 -6.10 1.75
N TRP A 8 -11.57 -5.61 0.68
CA TRP A 8 -10.10 -5.59 0.59
C TRP A 8 -9.45 -4.74 1.67
N ARG A 9 -10.03 -3.58 1.99
CA ARG A 9 -9.58 -2.75 3.10
C ARG A 9 -9.69 -3.49 4.44
N MET A 10 -10.79 -4.20 4.68
CA MET A 10 -10.97 -4.99 5.90
C MET A 10 -9.96 -6.14 5.99
N TRP A 11 -9.70 -6.80 4.86
CA TRP A 11 -8.65 -7.81 4.76
C TRP A 11 -7.27 -7.24 5.12
N LEU A 12 -6.89 -6.13 4.47
CA LEU A 12 -5.59 -5.51 4.68
C LEU A 12 -5.39 -5.05 6.13
N LEU A 13 -6.40 -4.40 6.71
CA LEU A 13 -6.25 -3.73 8.00
C LEU A 13 -6.49 -4.63 9.21
N THR A 14 -7.34 -5.66 9.07
CA THR A 14 -7.83 -6.45 10.20
C THR A 14 -7.38 -7.90 10.11
N TYR A 15 -7.76 -8.60 9.04
CA TYR A 15 -7.57 -10.05 8.96
C TYR A 15 -6.15 -10.45 8.57
N GLY A 16 -5.61 -9.83 7.52
CA GLY A 16 -4.29 -10.11 6.96
C GLY A 16 -3.16 -10.10 7.99
N PRO A 17 -3.02 -9.07 8.84
CA PRO A 17 -1.95 -9.01 9.84
C PRO A 17 -1.94 -10.20 10.80
N VAL A 18 -3.11 -10.74 11.14
CA VAL A 18 -3.27 -11.88 12.05
C VAL A 18 -3.07 -13.19 11.30
N VAL A 19 -3.75 -13.37 10.17
CA VAL A 19 -3.77 -14.62 9.41
C VAL A 19 -2.40 -14.90 8.78
N LEU A 20 -1.71 -13.87 8.30
CA LEU A 20 -0.46 -14.04 7.55
C LEU A 20 0.79 -14.17 8.42
N ARG A 21 0.72 -13.81 9.71
CA ARG A 21 1.88 -13.73 10.62
C ARG A 21 2.74 -14.98 10.70
N HIS A 22 2.11 -16.15 10.59
CA HIS A 22 2.79 -17.45 10.66
C HIS A 22 2.62 -18.26 9.37
N LYS A 23 2.18 -17.61 8.29
CA LYS A 23 1.95 -18.24 6.98
C LYS A 23 2.91 -17.74 5.92
N LEU A 24 3.36 -16.49 6.02
CA LEU A 24 4.32 -15.90 5.09
C LEU A 24 5.74 -16.02 5.60
N HIS A 25 6.69 -16.08 4.67
CA HIS A 25 8.09 -15.85 4.99
C HIS A 25 8.25 -14.45 5.61
N ARG A 26 9.22 -14.31 6.51
CA ARG A 26 9.40 -13.11 7.34
C ARG A 26 9.40 -11.82 6.52
N ASP A 27 10.14 -11.78 5.42
CA ASP A 27 10.28 -10.56 4.60
C ASP A 27 8.99 -10.19 3.87
N HIS A 28 8.23 -11.18 3.43
CA HIS A 28 6.92 -10.96 2.80
C HIS A 28 5.91 -10.43 3.82
N TYR A 29 5.94 -10.96 5.04
CA TYR A 29 5.11 -10.45 6.13
C TYR A 29 5.47 -9.01 6.49
N ILE A 30 6.76 -8.70 6.62
CA ILE A 30 7.22 -7.33 6.89
C ILE A 30 6.75 -6.38 5.78
N ASN A 31 6.94 -6.75 4.50
CA ASN A 31 6.51 -5.93 3.39
C ASN A 31 4.98 -5.69 3.38
N PHE A 32 4.19 -6.73 3.69
CA PHE A 32 2.74 -6.60 3.88
C PHE A 32 2.39 -5.63 5.02
N MET A 33 3.08 -5.70 6.15
CA MET A 33 2.86 -4.80 7.28
C MET A 33 3.28 -3.35 6.97
N THR A 34 4.35 -3.15 6.20
CA THR A 34 4.77 -1.82 5.69
C THR A 34 3.67 -1.22 4.81
N PHE A 35 3.10 -2.01 3.90
CA PHE A 35 1.96 -1.58 3.07
C PHE A 35 0.70 -1.27 3.90
N GLN A 36 0.36 -2.13 4.86
CA GLN A 36 -0.74 -1.88 5.78
C GLN A 36 -0.54 -0.54 6.52
N ARG A 37 0.68 -0.27 7.00
CA ARG A 37 0.99 0.98 7.70
C ARG A 37 0.88 2.20 6.79
N LEU A 38 1.38 2.10 5.57
CA LEU A 38 1.21 3.14 4.55
C LEU A 38 -0.28 3.43 4.33
N TYR A 39 -1.08 2.40 4.07
CA TYR A 39 -2.52 2.54 3.84
C TYR A 39 -3.26 3.16 5.02
N MET A 40 -2.90 2.80 6.27
CA MET A 40 -3.49 3.39 7.48
C MET A 40 -3.29 4.90 7.57
N ILE A 41 -2.11 5.41 7.19
CA ILE A 41 -1.81 6.85 7.26
C ILE A 41 -2.53 7.59 6.12
N VAL A 42 -2.49 7.02 4.91
CA VAL A 42 -3.16 7.58 3.71
C VAL A 42 -4.69 7.67 3.89
N SER A 43 -5.27 6.74 4.65
CA SER A 43 -6.71 6.69 4.92
C SER A 43 -7.19 7.69 5.97
N ARG A 44 -6.30 8.52 6.55
CA ARG A 44 -6.69 9.51 7.56
C ARG A 44 -7.48 10.65 6.92
N ARG A 45 -8.45 11.18 7.68
CA ARG A 45 -9.25 12.35 7.26
C ARG A 45 -8.43 13.63 7.14
N SER A 46 -7.36 13.74 7.92
CA SER A 46 -6.40 14.84 7.86
C SER A 46 -5.00 14.26 7.83
N ILE A 47 -4.14 14.85 7.00
CA ILE A 47 -2.77 14.41 6.79
C ILE A 47 -1.87 15.62 7.01
N SER A 48 -0.95 15.50 7.97
CA SER A 48 0.03 16.53 8.28
C SER A 48 1.22 16.47 7.31
N LYS A 49 2.08 17.50 7.34
CA LYS A 49 3.34 17.46 6.57
C LYS A 49 4.23 16.27 6.97
N GLN A 50 4.31 15.99 8.27
CA GLN A 50 5.06 14.86 8.83
C GLN A 50 4.47 13.52 8.39
N ASP A 51 3.14 13.43 8.28
CA ASP A 51 2.49 12.24 7.71
C ASP A 51 2.88 12.06 6.25
N CYS A 52 2.91 13.12 5.43
CA CYS A 52 3.36 12.99 4.05
C CYS A 52 4.83 12.53 3.93
N ASP A 53 5.70 13.01 4.82
CA ASP A 53 7.10 12.56 4.85
C ASP A 53 7.18 11.08 5.24
N THR A 54 6.32 10.64 6.18
CA THR A 54 6.19 9.23 6.57
C THR A 54 5.63 8.36 5.44
N ILE A 55 4.62 8.85 4.71
CA ILE A 55 4.03 8.18 3.54
C ILE A 55 5.10 7.97 2.47
N SER A 56 5.89 9.00 2.17
CA SER A 56 6.96 8.91 1.18
C SER A 56 8.00 7.85 1.57
N LEU A 57 8.42 7.83 2.84
CA LEU A 57 9.40 6.86 3.34
C LEU A 57 8.86 5.42 3.28
N LEU A 58 7.63 5.19 3.74
CA LEU A 58 7.00 3.87 3.71
C LEU A 58 6.72 3.38 2.29
N ALA A 59 6.35 4.27 1.37
CA ALA A 59 6.14 3.91 -0.03
C ALA A 59 7.43 3.46 -0.70
N VAL A 60 8.53 4.19 -0.49
CA VAL A 60 9.86 3.79 -0.99
C VAL A 60 10.28 2.46 -0.39
N GLU A 61 10.16 2.29 0.93
CA GLU A 61 10.51 1.04 1.62
C GLU A 61 9.71 -0.16 1.09
N PHE A 62 8.40 0.02 0.91
CA PHE A 62 7.54 -1.01 0.35
C PHE A 62 7.92 -1.38 -1.07
N VAL A 63 8.08 -0.41 -1.98
CA VAL A 63 8.36 -0.69 -3.40
C VAL A 63 9.72 -1.36 -3.56
N GLN A 64 10.76 -0.87 -2.88
CA GLN A 64 12.09 -1.49 -2.94
C GLN A 64 12.10 -2.91 -2.36
N SER A 65 11.39 -3.12 -1.25
CA SER A 65 11.26 -4.46 -0.68
C SER A 65 10.44 -5.37 -1.59
N PHE A 66 9.39 -4.84 -2.24
CA PHE A 66 8.56 -5.57 -3.18
C PHE A 66 9.37 -6.03 -4.40
N GLU A 67 10.10 -5.13 -5.04
CA GLU A 67 10.98 -5.45 -6.18
C GLU A 67 11.97 -6.56 -5.80
N ARG A 68 12.63 -6.43 -4.64
CA ARG A 68 13.60 -7.41 -4.17
C ARG A 68 13.00 -8.80 -3.88
N ILE A 69 11.82 -8.88 -3.27
CA ILE A 69 11.27 -10.16 -2.77
C ILE A 69 10.28 -10.83 -3.73
N TYR A 70 9.67 -10.09 -4.66
CA TYR A 70 8.74 -10.64 -5.64
C TYR A 70 9.30 -10.67 -7.06
N TYR A 71 10.02 -9.65 -7.50
CA TYR A 71 10.68 -9.64 -8.82
C TYR A 71 12.03 -10.36 -8.77
N GLY A 72 12.86 -10.04 -7.77
CA GLY A 72 14.11 -10.78 -7.50
C GLY A 72 15.13 -10.76 -8.64
N ASP A 73 15.10 -9.75 -9.50
CA ASP A 73 15.93 -9.62 -10.71
C ASP A 73 15.73 -10.75 -11.73
N ASP A 74 14.55 -11.38 -11.73
CA ASP A 74 14.15 -12.42 -12.67
C ASP A 74 13.11 -11.88 -13.66
N ASP A 75 13.49 -11.77 -14.93
CA ASP A 75 12.68 -11.21 -16.01
C ASP A 75 11.31 -11.89 -16.18
N ASP A 76 11.17 -13.16 -15.78
CA ASP A 76 9.88 -13.86 -15.79
C ASP A 76 8.86 -13.24 -14.82
N PHE A 77 9.35 -12.56 -13.78
CA PHE A 77 8.53 -11.92 -12.74
C PHE A 77 8.38 -10.41 -12.92
N VAL A 78 8.91 -9.79 -13.97
CA VAL A 78 8.80 -8.33 -14.19
C VAL A 78 7.35 -7.84 -14.18
N SER A 79 6.42 -8.70 -14.58
CA SER A 79 4.98 -8.43 -14.61
C SER A 79 4.36 -8.13 -13.22
N VAL A 80 5.03 -8.49 -12.12
CA VAL A 80 4.56 -8.19 -10.76
C VAL A 80 4.79 -6.73 -10.36
N CYS A 81 5.77 -6.06 -10.98
CA CYS A 81 6.10 -4.65 -10.77
C CYS A 81 5.15 -3.74 -11.56
N THR A 82 3.86 -3.79 -11.21
CA THR A 82 2.83 -3.08 -11.96
C THR A 82 2.92 -1.57 -11.77
N VAL A 83 2.30 -0.82 -12.68
CA VAL A 83 2.18 0.64 -12.57
C VAL A 83 1.48 1.07 -11.27
N GLN A 84 0.58 0.25 -10.73
CA GLN A 84 -0.08 0.55 -9.45
C GLN A 84 0.90 0.52 -8.27
N VAL A 85 1.87 -0.41 -8.28
CA VAL A 85 2.95 -0.45 -7.29
C VAL A 85 3.81 0.81 -7.41
N HIS A 86 4.15 1.22 -8.64
CA HIS A 86 4.92 2.45 -8.89
C HIS A 86 4.19 3.72 -8.40
N TYR A 87 2.87 3.81 -8.62
CA TYR A 87 2.09 4.98 -8.18
C TYR A 87 2.11 5.22 -6.68
N LEU A 88 2.45 4.22 -5.85
CA LEU A 88 2.63 4.43 -4.42
C LEU A 88 3.75 5.45 -4.11
N LEU A 89 4.78 5.55 -4.96
CA LEU A 89 5.88 6.51 -4.79
C LEU A 89 5.42 7.97 -4.93
N HIS A 90 4.38 8.22 -5.71
CA HIS A 90 3.84 9.57 -5.96
C HIS A 90 2.79 10.00 -4.93
N LEU A 91 2.30 9.05 -4.12
CA LEU A 91 1.17 9.26 -3.22
C LEU A 91 1.37 10.41 -2.24
N ALA A 92 2.58 10.59 -1.70
CA ALA A 92 2.88 11.71 -0.81
C ALA A 92 2.82 13.07 -1.51
N GLN A 93 3.23 13.14 -2.78
CA GLN A 93 3.15 14.35 -3.59
C GLN A 93 1.70 14.66 -3.96
N ASP A 94 0.95 13.65 -4.40
CA ASP A 94 -0.47 13.80 -4.75
C ASP A 94 -1.28 14.31 -3.55
N ILE A 95 -1.02 13.77 -2.35
CA ILE A 95 -1.69 14.22 -1.13
C ILE A 95 -1.32 15.68 -0.78
N LYS A 96 -0.07 16.10 -1.02
CA LYS A 96 0.34 17.50 -0.82
C LYS A 96 -0.37 18.45 -1.79
N GLN A 97 -0.69 18.00 -3.00
CA GLN A 97 -1.30 18.84 -4.05
C GLN A 97 -2.83 18.84 -4.01
N LEU A 98 -3.44 17.69 -3.75
CA LEU A 98 -4.88 17.45 -3.88
C LEU A 98 -5.59 17.30 -2.51
N GLY A 99 -4.82 17.22 -1.43
CA GLY A 99 -5.31 16.91 -0.10
C GLY A 99 -5.43 15.40 0.16
N PRO A 100 -6.07 14.99 1.27
CA PRO A 100 -6.20 13.58 1.64
C PRO A 100 -6.77 12.70 0.52
N ALA A 101 -6.20 11.50 0.35
CA ALA A 101 -6.55 10.58 -0.75
C ALA A 101 -8.05 10.25 -0.84
N GLY A 102 -8.74 10.21 0.31
CA GLY A 102 -10.19 9.99 0.35
C GLY A 102 -11.03 11.05 -0.39
N HIS A 103 -10.48 12.23 -0.71
CA HIS A 103 -11.19 13.26 -1.45
C HIS A 103 -11.30 12.99 -2.96
N TYR A 104 -10.37 12.21 -3.52
CA TYR A 104 -10.32 11.93 -4.96
C TYR A 104 -10.27 10.43 -5.28
N ALA A 105 -10.36 9.58 -4.26
CA ALA A 105 -10.45 8.14 -4.46
C ALA A 105 -11.80 7.73 -5.07
N GLN A 106 -11.80 6.66 -5.86
CA GLN A 106 -13.02 6.17 -6.52
C GLN A 106 -13.88 5.27 -5.63
N TRP A 107 -13.31 4.64 -4.60
CA TRP A 107 -14.03 3.69 -3.74
C TRP A 107 -15.29 4.21 -3.04
N PRO A 108 -15.45 5.52 -2.70
CA PRO A 108 -16.73 6.02 -2.18
C PRO A 108 -17.89 5.92 -3.19
N HIS A 109 -17.58 5.74 -4.47
CA HIS A 109 -18.55 5.62 -5.56
C HIS A 109 -18.86 4.18 -5.96
N GLU A 110 -18.12 3.21 -5.42
CA GLU A 110 -18.40 1.78 -5.59
C GLU A 110 -19.64 1.44 -4.76
N ARG A 111 -20.76 1.12 -5.44
CA ARG A 111 -21.99 0.60 -4.83
C ARG A 111 -22.31 -0.77 -5.40
#